data_AF-A0A2D4QWQ3-F1
#
_entry.id   AF-A0A2D4QWQ3-F1
#
_cell.length_a   1.000
_cell.length_b   1.000
_cell.length_c   1.000
_cell.angle_alpha   90.00
_cell.angle_beta   90.00
_cell.angle_gamma   90.00
#
_symmetry.space_group_name_H-M   'P 1'
#
loop_
_entity.id
_entity.type
_entity.pdbx_description
1 polymer ?
#
loop_
_entity_poly.entity_id
_entity_poly.type
_entity_poly.pdbx_seq_one_letter_code
_entity_poly.pdbx_strand_id
1 'polypeptide(L)'
;MITEKINNIPLKLVECPRDAMQGLKHFIPTDLKVQYINKLINCGFDTLDMGSFVSPKVIPQLKDTSIVLDKINPSPNTKLLTIVANVQGAQEAVEYDSIQCLGYPFSISETFQK
;
A
#
# COMPACT_ATOMS: atom_id res chain seq x y z
N MET A 1 7.99 18.67 -32.56
CA MET A 1 7.08 19.52 -31.76
C MET A 1 6.04 18.77 -30.93
N ILE A 2 5.45 17.64 -31.36
CA ILE A 2 4.53 16.85 -30.50
C ILE A 2 5.30 15.87 -29.60
N THR A 3 6.33 15.20 -30.14
CA THR A 3 7.15 14.22 -29.43
C THR A 3 8.01 14.80 -28.30
N GLU A 4 8.45 16.07 -28.41
CA GLU A 4 9.21 16.74 -27.34
C GLU A 4 8.34 17.09 -26.12
N LYS A 5 7.03 17.31 -26.29
CA LYS A 5 6.12 17.64 -25.18
C LYS A 5 5.82 16.45 -24.26
N ILE A 6 5.94 15.22 -24.76
CA ILE A 6 5.69 14.01 -23.97
C ILE A 6 6.88 13.69 -23.05
N ASN A 7 8.10 14.08 -23.43
CA ASN A 7 9.33 13.77 -22.69
C ASN A 7 9.48 14.50 -21.34
N ASN A 8 8.63 15.48 -21.03
CA ASN A 8 8.69 16.27 -19.79
C ASN A 8 7.44 16.14 -18.90
N ILE A 9 6.54 15.17 -19.17
CA ILE A 9 5.44 14.90 -18.24
C ILE A 9 6.00 14.07 -17.08
N PRO A 10 5.92 14.55 -15.82
CA PRO A 10 6.41 13.79 -14.68
C PRO A 10 5.61 12.49 -14.55
N LEU A 11 6.30 11.35 -14.72
CA LEU A 11 5.75 10.02 -14.47
C LEU A 11 5.89 9.68 -12.99
N LYS A 12 4.85 9.10 -12.40
CA LYS A 12 4.91 8.51 -11.05
C LYS A 12 4.77 7.01 -11.15
N LEU A 13 5.68 6.29 -10.50
CA LEU A 13 5.66 4.85 -10.39
C LEU A 13 5.12 4.45 -9.01
N VAL A 14 3.99 3.76 -9.02
CA VAL A 14 3.36 3.22 -7.81
C VAL A 14 3.46 1.71 -7.87
N GLU A 15 4.16 1.12 -6.91
CA GLU A 15 4.29 -0.32 -6.78
C GLU A 15 3.26 -0.83 -5.77
N CYS A 16 2.58 -1.95 -6.09
CA CYS A 16 1.37 -2.37 -5.40
C CYS A 16 1.47 -3.78 -4.78
N PRO A 17 2.45 -4.03 -3.88
CA PRO A 17 2.63 -5.35 -3.28
C PRO A 17 1.42 -5.78 -2.45
N ARG A 18 0.70 -4.86 -1.81
CA ARG A 18 -0.54 -5.14 -1.08
C ARG A 18 -1.57 -5.84 -1.96
N ASP A 19 -1.83 -5.26 -3.13
CA ASP A 19 -2.83 -5.74 -4.07
C ASP A 19 -2.47 -7.12 -4.61
N ALA A 20 -1.18 -7.34 -4.91
CA ALA A 20 -0.66 -8.65 -5.33
C ALA A 20 -0.79 -9.70 -4.21
N MET A 21 -0.47 -9.34 -2.96
CA MET A 21 -0.49 -10.29 -1.84
C MET A 21 -1.92 -10.69 -1.45
N GLN A 22 -2.88 -9.76 -1.45
CA GLN A 22 -4.19 -9.96 -0.81
C GLN A 22 -4.99 -11.17 -1.33
N GLY A 23 -4.77 -11.59 -2.58
CA GLY A 23 -5.44 -12.73 -3.21
C GLY A 23 -4.79 -14.08 -2.94
N LEU A 24 -3.64 -14.13 -2.26
CA LEU A 24 -2.92 -15.37 -1.98
C LEU A 24 -3.59 -16.14 -0.83
N LYS A 25 -3.76 -17.44 -1.01
CA LYS A 25 -4.41 -18.32 -0.02
C LYS A 25 -3.54 -18.57 1.20
N HIS A 26 -2.23 -18.71 1.00
CA HIS A 26 -1.29 -18.99 2.07
C HIS A 26 -0.77 -17.69 2.65
N PHE A 27 -0.85 -17.58 3.97
CA PHE A 27 -0.31 -16.43 4.69
C PHE A 27 1.20 -16.30 4.43
N ILE A 28 1.62 -15.16 3.91
CA ILE A 28 3.05 -14.84 3.78
C ILE A 28 3.55 -14.45 5.18
N PRO A 29 4.60 -15.11 5.70
CA PRO A 29 5.18 -14.77 7.00
C PRO A 29 5.55 -13.29 7.09
N THR A 30 5.26 -12.67 8.23
CA THR A 30 5.47 -11.24 8.46
C THR A 30 6.91 -10.80 8.18
N ASP A 31 7.90 -11.55 8.65
CA ASP A 31 9.31 -11.19 8.43
C ASP A 31 9.70 -11.27 6.94
N LEU A 32 9.06 -12.15 6.17
CA LEU A 32 9.26 -12.20 4.72
C LEU A 32 8.64 -10.98 4.03
N LYS A 33 7.46 -10.52 4.48
CA LYS A 33 6.87 -9.26 4.00
C LYS A 33 7.78 -8.08 4.31
N VAL A 34 8.27 -7.96 5.55
CA VAL A 34 9.19 -6.88 5.96
C VAL A 34 10.43 -6.85 5.06
N GLN A 35 11.07 -8.00 4.83
CA GLN A 35 12.23 -8.08 3.94
C GLN A 35 11.88 -7.65 2.51
N TYR A 36 10.73 -8.07 1.99
CA TYR A 36 10.30 -7.73 0.65
C TYR A 36 9.99 -6.23 0.51
N ILE A 37 9.23 -5.66 1.44
CA ILE A 37 8.87 -4.24 1.45
C ILE A 37 10.12 -3.36 1.58
N ASN A 38 11.06 -3.71 2.46
CA ASN A 38 12.34 -2.98 2.56
C ASN A 38 13.15 -3.02 1.25
N LYS A 39 13.13 -4.14 0.52
CA LYS A 39 13.77 -4.22 -0.81
C LYS A 39 13.10 -3.26 -1.79
N LEU A 40 11.76 -3.20 -1.81
CA LEU A 40 11.01 -2.31 -2.70
C LEU A 40 11.21 -0.83 -2.35
N ILE A 41 11.28 -0.47 -1.07
CA ILE A 41 11.63 0.89 -0.63
C ILE A 41 13.02 1.28 -1.16
N ASN A 42 13.98 0.36 -1.12
CA ASN A 42 15.33 0.60 -1.67
C ASN A 42 15.37 0.68 -3.20
N CYS A 43 14.35 0.21 -3.91
CA CYS A 43 14.23 0.40 -5.36
C CYS A 43 13.87 1.85 -5.73
N GLY A 44 13.28 2.63 -4.82
CA GLY A 44 13.02 4.06 -5.02
C GLY A 44 11.79 4.38 -5.87
N PHE A 45 10.72 3.58 -5.76
CA PHE A 45 9.41 3.96 -6.33
C PHE A 45 8.87 5.22 -5.66
N ASP A 46 8.07 6.02 -6.36
CA ASP A 46 7.46 7.23 -5.78
C ASP A 46 6.51 6.90 -4.63
N THR A 47 5.77 5.79 -4.76
CA THR A 47 4.81 5.34 -3.76
C THR A 47 4.73 3.82 -3.73
N LEU A 48 4.53 3.27 -2.54
CA LEU A 48 4.37 1.86 -2.28
C LEU A 48 3.02 1.60 -1.59
N ASP A 49 2.09 0.93 -2.26
CA ASP A 49 0.87 0.42 -1.65
C ASP A 49 1.18 -0.87 -0.88
N MET A 50 1.48 -0.69 0.41
CA MET A 50 2.24 -1.66 1.19
C MET A 50 1.35 -2.58 2.05
N GLY A 51 0.17 -2.11 2.43
CA GLY A 51 -0.71 -2.83 3.35
C GLY A 51 -2.07 -2.16 3.52
N SER A 52 -2.83 -2.62 4.50
CA SER A 52 -4.18 -2.11 4.73
C SER A 52 -4.62 -2.23 6.19
N PHE A 53 -5.48 -1.30 6.59
CA PHE A 53 -6.23 -1.34 7.83
C PHE A 53 -7.69 -1.66 7.50
N VAL A 54 -7.90 -2.90 7.04
CA VAL A 54 -9.21 -3.47 6.75
C VAL A 54 -9.44 -4.70 7.63
N SER A 55 -10.67 -5.20 7.63
CA SER A 55 -11.02 -6.36 8.46
C SER A 55 -10.10 -7.56 8.17
N PRO A 56 -9.35 -8.06 9.17
CA PRO A 56 -8.47 -9.24 9.02
C PRO A 56 -9.28 -10.52 8.80
N LYS A 57 -10.60 -10.49 9.06
CA LYS A 57 -11.49 -11.59 8.70
C LYS A 57 -11.75 -11.64 7.19
N VAL A 58 -11.82 -10.48 6.54
CA VAL A 58 -12.09 -10.36 5.10
C VAL A 58 -10.80 -10.52 4.30
N ILE A 59 -9.71 -9.88 4.74
CA ILE A 59 -8.40 -9.97 4.11
C ILE A 59 -7.36 -10.49 5.12
N PRO A 60 -7.33 -11.81 5.40
CA PRO A 60 -6.42 -12.39 6.40
C PRO A 60 -4.94 -12.18 6.09
N GLN A 61 -4.62 -12.01 4.80
CA GLN A 61 -3.26 -11.81 4.34
C GLN A 61 -2.60 -10.54 4.91
N LEU A 62 -3.39 -9.50 5.20
CA LEU A 62 -2.89 -8.18 5.58
C LEU A 62 -3.10 -7.86 7.08
N LYS A 63 -3.47 -8.86 7.88
CA LYS A 63 -3.73 -8.73 9.32
C LYS A 63 -2.55 -8.23 10.15
N ASP A 64 -1.34 -8.29 9.59
CA ASP A 64 -0.07 -7.96 10.22
C ASP A 64 0.52 -6.64 9.69
N THR A 65 -0.28 -5.80 9.02
CA THR A 65 0.18 -4.51 8.46
C THR A 65 0.87 -3.63 9.49
N SER A 66 0.33 -3.52 10.71
CA SER A 66 0.95 -2.77 11.82
C SER A 66 2.34 -3.31 12.19
N ILE A 67 2.47 -4.63 12.33
CA ILE A 67 3.74 -5.29 12.66
C ILE A 67 4.78 -5.10 11.53
N VAL A 68 4.32 -5.08 10.28
CA VAL A 68 5.19 -4.78 9.14
C VAL A 68 5.66 -3.33 9.21
N LEU A 69 4.76 -2.38 9.44
CA LEU A 69 5.09 -0.95 9.58
C LEU A 69 6.15 -0.70 10.67
N ASP A 70 6.02 -1.36 11.82
CA ASP A 70 6.96 -1.22 12.94
C ASP A 70 8.38 -1.74 12.63
N LYS A 71 8.53 -2.57 11.58
CA LYS A 71 9.78 -3.28 11.26
C LYS A 71 10.42 -2.85 9.95
N ILE A 72 9.74 -2.06 9.12
CA ILE A 72 10.31 -1.55 7.87
C ILE A 72 11.15 -0.30 8.13
N ASN A 73 11.94 0.09 7.14
CA ASN A 73 12.78 1.27 7.17
C ASN A 73 12.25 2.27 6.13
N PRO A 74 11.37 3.22 6.51
CA PRO A 74 10.84 4.21 5.59
C PRO A 74 11.94 5.05 4.95
N SER A 75 11.71 5.49 3.71
CA SER A 75 12.61 6.36 2.97
C SER A 75 11.90 7.67 2.63
N PRO A 76 12.57 8.84 2.69
CA PRO A 76 11.98 10.10 2.25
C PRO A 76 11.66 10.11 0.75
N ASN A 77 12.25 9.20 -0.03
CA ASN A 77 12.06 9.11 -1.48
C ASN A 77 10.84 8.26 -1.90
N THR A 78 10.30 7.45 -0.99
CA THR A 78 9.18 6.54 -1.27
C THR A 78 8.08 6.75 -0.26
N LYS A 79 6.92 7.22 -0.71
CA LYS A 79 5.75 7.35 0.15
C LYS A 79 5.13 5.99 0.42
N LEU A 80 4.70 5.76 1.65
CA LEU A 80 3.94 4.58 2.03
C LEU A 80 2.45 4.89 1.95
N LEU A 81 1.74 4.05 1.22
CA LEU A 81 0.30 4.07 1.08
C LEU A 81 -0.30 2.85 1.79
N THR A 82 -1.39 3.08 2.52
CA THR A 82 -2.22 1.99 3.04
C THR A 82 -3.68 2.14 2.63
N ILE A 83 -4.34 1.01 2.41
CA ILE A 83 -5.77 0.98 2.11
C ILE A 83 -6.60 0.99 3.38
N VAL A 84 -7.64 1.82 3.40
CA VAL A 84 -8.65 1.88 4.44
C VAL A 84 -10.03 1.69 3.81
N ALA A 85 -10.94 1.01 4.50
CA ALA A 85 -12.30 0.76 4.00
C ALA A 85 -13.40 1.41 4.87
N ASN A 86 -13.02 1.98 6.02
CA ASN A 86 -13.94 2.65 6.94
C ASN A 86 -13.17 3.65 7.84
N VAL A 87 -13.90 4.39 8.66
CA VAL A 87 -13.36 5.40 9.58
C VAL A 87 -12.42 4.78 10.61
N GLN A 88 -12.74 3.60 11.15
CA GLN A 88 -11.88 2.94 12.13
C GLN A 88 -10.50 2.61 11.54
N GLY A 89 -10.46 2.02 10.35
CA GLY A 89 -9.20 1.73 9.67
C GLY A 89 -8.41 2.99 9.33
N ALA A 90 -9.09 4.10 9.00
CA ALA A 90 -8.44 5.39 8.83
C ALA A 90 -7.84 5.93 10.13
N GLN A 91 -8.57 5.80 11.25
CA GLN A 91 -8.07 6.18 12.59
C GLN A 91 -6.83 5.36 12.97
N GLU A 92 -6.86 4.05 12.76
CA GLU A 92 -5.69 3.18 13.03
C GLU A 92 -4.49 3.55 12.15
N ALA A 93 -4.72 3.87 10.87
CA ALA A 93 -3.65 4.21 9.94
C ALA A 93 -2.96 5.53 10.28
N VAL A 94 -3.70 6.56 10.70
CA VAL A 94 -3.12 7.88 10.97
C VAL A 94 -2.26 7.95 12.23
N GLU A 95 -2.30 6.93 13.09
CA GLU A 95 -1.38 6.80 14.24
C GLU A 95 0.08 6.53 13.80
N TYR A 96 0.30 6.19 12.52
CA TYR A 96 1.63 5.91 11.97
C TYR A 96 2.14 7.07 11.10
N ASP A 97 3.04 7.89 11.65
CA ASP A 97 3.69 9.01 10.93
C ASP A 97 4.38 8.58 9.62
N SER A 98 4.79 7.31 9.53
CA SER A 98 5.42 6.75 8.33
C SER A 98 4.45 6.61 7.15
N ILE A 99 3.13 6.65 7.37
CA ILE A 99 2.11 6.55 6.32
C ILE A 99 1.79 7.94 5.80
N GLN A 100 2.14 8.22 4.54
CA GLN A 100 1.88 9.52 3.93
C GLN A 100 0.64 9.53 3.04
N CYS A 101 0.05 8.36 2.72
CA CYS A 101 -1.12 8.25 1.84
C CYS A 101 -2.13 7.24 2.37
N LEU A 102 -3.40 7.64 2.41
CA LEU A 102 -4.53 6.73 2.61
C LEU A 102 -5.24 6.51 1.28
N GLY A 103 -5.42 5.26 0.87
CA GLY A 103 -6.23 4.88 -0.28
C GLY A 103 -7.59 4.35 0.15
N TYR A 104 -8.66 4.84 -0.49
CA TYR A 104 -10.02 4.37 -0.29
C TYR A 104 -10.57 3.80 -1.61
N PRO A 105 -10.62 2.46 -1.77
CA PRO A 105 -11.14 1.86 -2.98
C PRO A 105 -12.65 2.04 -3.04
N PHE A 106 -13.13 2.66 -4.12
CA PHE A 106 -14.55 2.87 -4.35
C PHE A 106 -14.90 2.47 -5.78
N SER A 107 -15.84 1.53 -5.93
CA SER A 107 -16.33 1.13 -7.25
C SER A 107 -17.39 2.12 -7.72
N ILE A 108 -17.32 2.55 -8.98
CA ILE A 108 -18.39 3.35 -9.60
C ILE A 108 -19.63 2.51 -9.95
N SER A 109 -19.52 1.17 -9.94
CA SER A 109 -20.63 0.27 -10.24
C SER A 109 -21.44 0.00 -8.97
N GLU A 110 -22.70 0.45 -8.95
CA GLU A 110 -23.64 0.18 -7.84
C GLU A 110 -23.80 -1.31 -7.56
N THR A 111 -23.76 -2.14 -8.59
CA THR A 111 -23.87 -3.61 -8.44
C THR A 111 -22.69 -4.19 -7.68
N PHE A 112 -21.47 -3.65 -7.89
CA PHE A 112 -20.27 -4.13 -7.21
C PHE A 112 -20.13 -3.60 -5.78
N GLN A 113 -20.90 -2.55 -5.42
CA GLN A 113 -20.93 -2.02 -4.06
C GLN A 113 -21.84 -2.82 -3.10
N LYS A 114 -22.72 -3.67 -3.64
CA LYS A 114 -23.61 -4.57 -2.87
C LYS A 114 -22.86 -5.82 -2.42
#